data_AF-A0A1V4HQF3-F1
#
_entry.id   AF-A0A1V4HQF3-F1
#
_cell.length_a   1.000
_cell.length_b   1.000
_cell.length_c   1.000
_cell.angle_alpha   90.00
_cell.angle_beta   90.00
_cell.angle_gamma   90.00
#
_symmetry.space_group_name_H-M   'P 1'
#
loop_
_entity.id
_entity.type
_entity.pdbx_description
1 polymer ?
#
loop_
_entity_poly.entity_id
_entity_poly.type
_entity_poly.pdbx_seq_one_letter_code
_entity_poly.pdbx_strand_id
1 'polypeptide(L)'
;MNEYLVPLTSACTLVTLNYIAMKVRSKMLFDSYEQFLAPLLTGLACIIMMLEPLPEALGLIDLRSLPVFMAGLRYGLPVALLSTVMPIGYSFISHESQSWFIILQDLLAPALISSLFHNKEYRRGFLDISIRHGLQICAYVFLLRLVIYGFLQGKLTWLYTIDQLFMLAIMSATFIIIIIMVNDENKSWRLQRQMELQANQDSLTKLPNLRSFMPIADNELNKRRISIMMIDLDNFKQYNDQFGHLEGDQLLREVSTVLQHHIQEQDYIARYGGEEFILLSTETDPLTLNLYGKRLCSVVTESFLHKRHYDQSPITVSIGISTAVAPQVNLTQIIYEADQALYASKHSGKNCSTLYEDIPVGNHKKNA
;
A
#
# COMPACT_ATOMS: atom_id res chain seq x y z
N MET A 1 43.74 -10.96 -16.42
CA MET A 1 42.72 -11.69 -15.64
C MET A 1 42.08 -10.83 -14.55
N ASN A 2 42.83 -9.96 -13.86
CA ASN A 2 42.27 -9.05 -12.84
C ASN A 2 41.40 -7.90 -13.38
N GLU A 3 41.63 -7.45 -14.61
CA GLU A 3 40.92 -6.29 -15.20
C GLU A 3 39.41 -6.53 -15.43
N TYR A 4 39.02 -7.78 -15.70
CA TYR A 4 37.61 -8.15 -15.89
C TYR A 4 36.85 -8.37 -14.57
N LEU A 5 37.54 -8.34 -13.42
CA LEU A 5 36.92 -8.50 -12.11
C LEU A 5 36.29 -7.19 -11.62
N VAL A 6 36.84 -6.04 -12.02
CA VAL A 6 36.38 -4.70 -11.61
C VAL A 6 34.95 -4.41 -12.06
N PRO A 7 34.55 -4.66 -13.32
CA PRO A 7 33.15 -4.48 -13.74
C PRO A 7 32.16 -5.35 -12.95
N LEU A 8 32.60 -6.56 -12.55
CA LEU A 8 31.80 -7.49 -11.77
C LEU A 8 31.64 -6.98 -10.32
N THR A 9 32.69 -6.46 -9.70
CA THR A 9 32.59 -5.85 -8.36
C THR A 9 31.72 -4.60 -8.38
N SER A 10 31.85 -3.74 -9.39
CA SER A 10 30.97 -2.57 -9.57
C SER A 10 29.51 -2.98 -9.74
N ALA A 11 29.22 -4.04 -10.50
CA ALA A 11 27.86 -4.58 -10.66
C ALA A 11 27.27 -5.05 -9.32
N CYS A 12 28.04 -5.81 -8.53
CA CYS A 12 27.62 -6.26 -7.20
C CYS A 12 27.38 -5.07 -6.25
N THR A 13 28.26 -4.07 -6.27
CA THR A 13 28.10 -2.84 -5.48
C THR A 13 26.82 -2.11 -5.86
N LEU A 14 26.52 -1.99 -7.16
CA LEU A 14 25.31 -1.31 -7.61
C LEU A 14 24.03 -2.04 -7.21
N VAL A 15 23.99 -3.37 -7.32
CA VAL A 15 22.85 -4.18 -6.84
C VAL A 15 22.65 -3.97 -5.35
N THR A 16 23.74 -3.96 -4.56
CA THR A 16 23.70 -3.73 -3.12
C THR A 16 23.18 -2.33 -2.77
N LEU A 17 23.66 -1.29 -3.47
CA LEU A 17 23.19 0.08 -3.27
C LEU A 17 21.69 0.21 -3.59
N ASN A 18 21.21 -0.40 -4.67
CA ASN A 18 19.79 -0.40 -5.02
C ASN A 18 18.95 -1.13 -3.96
N TYR A 19 19.43 -2.27 -3.46
CA TYR A 19 18.76 -3.00 -2.38
C TYR A 19 18.62 -2.15 -1.10
N ILE A 20 19.70 -1.51 -0.67
CA ILE A 20 19.70 -0.61 0.49
C ILE A 20 18.74 0.56 0.26
N ALA A 21 18.81 1.22 -0.90
CA ALA A 21 17.92 2.32 -1.24
C ALA A 21 16.43 1.91 -1.17
N MET A 22 16.09 0.71 -1.63
CA MET A 22 14.73 0.17 -1.54
C MET A 22 14.29 -0.09 -0.09
N LYS A 23 15.16 -0.65 0.77
CA LYS A 23 14.84 -0.89 2.19
C LYS A 23 14.76 0.39 3.02
N VAL A 24 15.53 1.42 2.66
CA VAL A 24 15.38 2.75 3.26
C VAL A 24 14.05 3.37 2.83
N ARG A 25 13.66 3.21 1.55
CA ARG A 25 12.37 3.68 1.03
C ARG A 25 11.18 3.09 1.78
N SER A 26 11.20 1.79 2.11
CA SER A 26 10.08 1.13 2.80
C SER A 26 9.95 1.52 4.28
N LYS A 27 10.97 2.14 4.89
CA LYS A 27 10.96 2.54 6.31
C LYS A 27 10.70 4.03 6.56
N MET A 28 10.99 4.91 5.60
CA MET A 28 10.73 6.35 5.74
C MET A 28 9.48 6.73 4.92
N LEU A 29 8.77 7.79 5.32
CA LEU A 29 7.63 8.36 4.56
C LEU A 29 8.12 9.04 3.26
N PHE A 30 8.65 8.23 2.34
CA PHE A 30 9.32 8.67 1.10
C PHE A 30 8.40 9.37 0.12
N ASP A 31 7.08 9.12 0.19
CA ASP A 31 6.13 9.59 -0.82
C ASP A 31 6.13 11.12 -0.96
N SER A 32 6.38 11.86 0.13
CA SER A 32 6.42 13.33 0.13
C SER A 32 7.71 13.93 -0.45
N TYR A 33 8.81 13.16 -0.50
CA TYR A 33 10.14 13.66 -0.89
C TYR A 33 10.80 12.87 -2.03
N GLU A 34 10.06 11.93 -2.65
CA GLU A 34 10.59 11.01 -3.67
C GLU A 34 11.22 11.75 -4.86
N GLN A 35 10.67 12.91 -5.25
CA GLN A 35 11.18 13.73 -6.36
C GLN A 35 12.57 14.33 -6.09
N PHE A 36 12.98 14.49 -4.84
CA PHE A 36 14.28 15.03 -4.45
C PHE A 36 15.26 13.92 -4.04
N LEU A 37 14.78 12.94 -3.28
CA LEU A 37 15.61 11.84 -2.80
C LEU A 37 16.02 10.88 -3.92
N ALA A 38 15.15 10.62 -4.91
CA ALA A 38 15.49 9.73 -6.00
C ALA A 38 16.64 10.26 -6.88
N PRO A 39 16.65 11.53 -7.33
CA PRO A 39 17.82 12.11 -7.99
C PRO A 39 19.08 12.07 -7.15
N LEU A 40 18.99 12.39 -5.86
CA LEU A 40 20.13 12.42 -4.95
C LEU A 40 20.79 11.04 -4.82
N LEU A 41 20.00 10.01 -4.50
CA LEU A 41 20.51 8.65 -4.34
C LEU A 41 21.05 8.07 -5.66
N THR A 42 20.40 8.40 -6.78
CA THR A 42 20.85 7.98 -8.10
C THR A 42 22.17 8.66 -8.47
N GLY A 43 22.28 9.97 -8.24
CA GLY A 43 23.50 10.73 -8.48
C GLY A 43 24.67 10.23 -7.63
N LEU A 44 24.44 9.91 -6.35
CA LEU A 44 25.44 9.28 -5.48
C LEU A 44 25.86 7.89 -6.00
N ALA A 45 24.90 7.06 -6.40
CA ALA A 45 25.21 5.73 -6.97
C ALA A 45 26.05 5.86 -8.25
N CYS A 46 25.74 6.82 -9.12
CA CYS A 46 26.56 7.12 -10.30
C CYS A 46 27.98 7.51 -9.90
N ILE A 47 28.16 8.42 -8.93
CA ILE A 47 29.52 8.82 -8.46
C ILE A 47 30.27 7.60 -7.90
N ILE A 48 29.62 6.73 -7.13
CA ILE A 48 30.26 5.51 -6.61
C ILE A 48 30.74 4.61 -7.76
N MET A 49 29.98 4.51 -8.86
CA MET A 49 30.42 3.79 -10.05
C MET A 49 31.59 4.46 -10.78
N MET A 50 31.81 5.76 -10.56
CA MET A 50 32.92 6.52 -11.15
C MET A 50 34.23 6.45 -10.32
N LEU A 51 34.17 6.02 -9.05
CA LEU A 51 35.33 6.02 -8.14
C LEU A 51 36.42 5.01 -8.53
N GLU A 52 36.05 3.91 -9.19
CA GLU A 52 36.99 2.92 -9.72
C GLU A 52 36.94 2.95 -11.26
N PRO A 53 37.68 3.87 -11.90
CA PRO A 53 37.73 3.92 -13.36
C PRO A 53 38.29 2.61 -13.91
N LEU A 54 37.64 2.07 -14.93
CA LEU A 54 38.07 0.84 -15.57
C LEU A 54 39.38 1.06 -16.36
N PRO A 55 40.21 0.01 -16.51
CA PRO A 55 41.49 0.10 -17.22
C PRO A 55 41.36 0.74 -18.60
N GLU A 56 42.31 1.61 -18.99
CA GLU A 56 42.29 2.36 -20.26
C GLU A 56 42.09 1.48 -21.51
N ALA A 57 42.46 0.20 -21.44
CA ALA A 57 42.26 -0.79 -22.51
C ALA A 57 40.78 -0.99 -22.90
N LEU A 58 39.85 -0.85 -21.94
CA LEU A 58 38.41 -0.98 -22.16
C LEU A 58 37.78 0.33 -22.66
N GLY A 59 38.54 1.42 -22.82
CA GLY A 59 37.99 2.77 -22.82
C GLY A 59 37.45 3.13 -21.43
N LEU A 60 37.19 4.41 -21.16
CA LEU A 60 36.60 4.88 -19.89
C LEU A 60 35.12 4.44 -19.73
N ILE A 61 34.82 3.16 -19.95
CA ILE A 61 33.47 2.61 -19.82
C ILE A 61 33.30 2.11 -18.41
N ASP A 62 32.39 2.69 -17.66
CA ASP A 62 31.94 2.14 -16.37
C ASP A 62 30.42 1.89 -16.38
N LEU A 63 29.90 1.50 -15.21
CA LEU A 63 28.48 1.23 -15.00
C LEU A 63 27.69 2.48 -14.57
N ARG A 64 28.24 3.70 -14.73
CA ARG A 64 27.61 4.96 -14.26
C ARG A 64 26.25 5.25 -14.90
N SER A 65 25.98 4.69 -16.07
CA SER A 65 24.70 4.88 -16.78
C SER A 65 23.55 4.04 -16.21
N LEU A 66 23.84 2.94 -15.49
CA LEU A 66 22.81 2.02 -14.99
C LEU A 66 21.85 2.65 -13.96
N PRO A 67 22.32 3.40 -12.93
CA PRO A 67 21.42 4.14 -12.05
C PRO A 67 20.50 5.09 -12.84
N VAL A 68 21.03 5.74 -13.88
CA VAL A 68 20.26 6.66 -14.74
C VAL A 68 19.20 5.92 -15.54
N PHE A 69 19.47 4.71 -16.03
CA PHE A 69 18.47 3.88 -16.72
C PHE A 69 17.25 3.64 -15.83
N MET A 70 17.51 3.27 -14.57
CA MET A 70 16.45 3.01 -13.61
C MET A 70 15.68 4.29 -13.27
N ALA A 71 16.37 5.43 -13.16
CA ALA A 71 15.73 6.71 -12.91
C ALA A 71 14.81 7.14 -14.05
N GLY A 72 15.25 7.04 -15.31
CA GLY A 72 14.42 7.38 -16.47
C GLY A 72 13.25 6.44 -16.67
N LEU A 73 13.47 5.13 -16.53
CA LEU A 73 12.40 4.15 -16.68
C LEU A 73 11.32 4.32 -15.60
N ARG A 74 11.71 4.51 -14.33
CA ARG A 74 10.77 4.55 -13.21
C ARG A 74 10.12 5.92 -13.00
N TYR A 75 10.87 7.01 -13.16
CA TYR A 75 10.41 8.35 -12.80
C TYR A 75 10.28 9.31 -13.98
N GLY A 76 10.78 8.92 -15.16
CA GLY A 76 10.74 9.73 -16.36
C GLY A 76 11.84 10.78 -16.43
N LEU A 77 11.76 11.59 -17.50
CA LEU A 77 12.83 12.50 -17.91
C LEU A 77 13.27 13.53 -16.87
N PRO A 78 12.36 14.22 -16.15
CA PRO A 78 12.78 15.27 -15.21
C PRO A 78 13.68 14.74 -14.09
N VAL A 79 13.29 13.61 -13.50
CA VAL A 79 14.06 12.96 -12.44
C VAL A 79 15.36 12.38 -12.98
N ALA A 80 15.34 11.76 -14.17
CA ALA A 80 16.55 11.22 -14.79
C ALA A 80 17.59 12.31 -15.07
N LEU A 81 17.18 13.46 -15.62
CA LEU A 81 18.09 14.58 -15.87
C LEU A 81 18.62 15.17 -14.55
N LEU A 82 17.77 15.35 -13.54
CA LEU A 82 18.21 15.80 -12.21
C LEU A 82 19.24 14.84 -11.59
N SER A 83 19.09 13.53 -11.77
CA SER A 83 20.06 12.52 -11.30
C SER A 83 21.45 12.70 -11.90
N THR A 84 21.56 13.29 -13.09
CA THR A 84 22.87 13.48 -13.78
C THR A 84 23.65 14.68 -13.27
N VAL A 85 23.04 15.62 -12.55
CA VAL A 85 23.68 16.87 -12.13
C VAL A 85 24.91 16.63 -11.25
N MET A 86 24.79 15.77 -10.24
CA MET A 86 25.90 15.44 -9.34
C MET A 86 27.06 14.73 -10.04
N PRO A 87 26.82 13.65 -10.82
CA PRO A 87 27.87 13.00 -11.61
C PRO A 87 28.56 13.92 -12.62
N ILE A 88 27.82 14.84 -13.25
CA ILE A 88 28.40 15.86 -14.16
C ILE A 88 29.39 16.74 -13.39
N GLY A 89 28.99 17.25 -12.22
CA GLY A 89 29.88 18.05 -11.37
C GLY A 89 31.14 17.27 -10.97
N TYR A 90 30.99 16.00 -10.61
CA TYR A 90 32.12 15.13 -10.26
C TYR A 90 33.06 14.88 -11.44
N SER A 91 32.54 14.63 -12.65
CA SER A 91 33.35 14.42 -13.87
C SER A 91 34.26 15.61 -14.18
N PHE A 92 33.78 16.85 -13.99
CA PHE A 92 34.61 18.05 -14.16
C PHE A 92 35.73 18.18 -13.11
N ILE A 93 35.43 17.84 -11.84
CA ILE A 93 36.39 17.91 -10.73
C ILE A 93 37.50 16.86 -10.89
N SER A 94 37.15 15.66 -11.36
CA SER A 94 38.09 14.57 -11.59
C SER A 94 39.00 14.78 -12.81
N HIS A 95 38.85 15.90 -13.54
CA HIS A 95 39.63 16.26 -14.72
C HIS A 95 39.70 15.14 -15.77
N GLU A 96 38.59 14.41 -15.99
CA GLU A 96 38.51 13.39 -17.04
C GLU A 96 38.79 14.04 -18.41
N SER A 97 39.72 13.47 -19.19
CA SER A 97 39.98 13.93 -20.55
C SER A 97 38.71 13.74 -21.40
N GLN A 98 38.37 14.71 -22.26
CA GLN A 98 37.14 14.67 -23.08
C GLN A 98 35.82 14.61 -22.26
N SER A 99 35.79 15.20 -21.06
CA SER A 99 34.64 15.11 -20.12
C SER A 99 33.28 15.47 -20.74
N TRP A 100 33.22 16.44 -21.65
CA TRP A 100 31.97 16.81 -22.35
C TRP A 100 31.36 15.65 -23.15
N PHE A 101 32.20 14.83 -23.80
CA PHE A 101 31.72 13.69 -24.58
C PHE A 101 31.21 12.55 -23.68
N ILE A 102 31.94 12.26 -22.60
CA ILE A 102 31.56 11.25 -21.60
C ILE A 102 30.23 11.62 -20.94
N ILE A 103 30.06 12.89 -20.55
CA ILE A 103 28.81 13.39 -19.97
C ILE A 103 27.63 13.19 -20.92
N LEU A 104 27.81 13.56 -22.20
CA LEU A 104 26.75 13.45 -23.19
C LEU A 104 26.37 11.98 -23.44
N GLN A 105 27.37 11.12 -23.57
CA GLN A 105 27.19 9.70 -23.93
C GLN A 105 26.72 8.83 -22.76
N ASP A 106 27.27 9.01 -21.55
CA ASP A 106 27.11 8.07 -20.43
C ASP A 106 26.17 8.58 -19.34
N LEU A 107 25.75 9.84 -19.39
CA LEU A 107 24.77 10.41 -18.46
C LEU A 107 23.52 10.93 -19.17
N LEU A 108 23.67 11.89 -20.10
CA LEU A 108 22.52 12.57 -20.71
C LEU A 108 21.76 11.69 -21.70
N ALA A 109 22.46 11.00 -22.62
CA ALA A 109 21.80 10.13 -23.59
C ALA A 109 21.08 8.93 -22.91
N PRO A 110 21.68 8.23 -21.94
CA PRO A 110 21.00 7.28 -21.06
C PRO A 110 19.72 7.81 -20.40
N ALA A 111 19.75 9.03 -19.87
CA ALA A 111 18.57 9.65 -19.26
C ALA A 111 17.45 9.83 -20.28
N LEU A 112 17.77 10.27 -21.49
CA LEU A 112 16.81 10.45 -22.58
C LEU A 112 16.25 9.10 -23.05
N ILE A 113 17.12 8.15 -23.41
CA ILE A 113 16.75 6.84 -23.95
C ILE A 113 15.87 6.08 -22.97
N SER A 114 16.28 5.99 -21.70
CA SER A 114 15.51 5.25 -20.68
C SER A 114 14.16 5.89 -20.39
N SER A 115 14.06 7.22 -20.46
CA SER A 115 12.81 7.94 -20.24
C SER A 115 11.77 7.74 -21.36
N LEU A 116 12.18 7.30 -22.56
CA LEU A 116 11.24 6.93 -23.63
C LEU A 116 10.42 5.68 -23.27
N PHE A 117 10.94 4.83 -22.38
CA PHE A 117 10.27 3.62 -21.89
C PHE A 117 9.54 3.85 -20.56
N HIS A 118 9.40 5.10 -20.14
CA HIS A 118 8.75 5.45 -18.88
C HIS A 118 7.27 5.11 -18.89
N ASN A 119 6.79 4.51 -17.79
CA ASN A 119 5.38 4.38 -17.49
C ASN A 119 5.10 4.86 -16.06
N LYS A 120 4.05 5.67 -15.89
CA LYS A 120 3.63 6.20 -14.58
C LYS A 120 3.34 5.09 -13.57
N GLU A 121 2.87 3.94 -14.04
CA GLU A 121 2.54 2.79 -13.18
C GLU A 121 3.78 2.07 -12.63
N TYR A 122 4.96 2.21 -13.28
CA TYR A 122 6.23 1.69 -12.75
C TYR A 122 6.67 2.42 -11.47
N ARG A 123 6.37 3.72 -11.37
CA ARG A 123 6.66 4.50 -10.17
C ARG A 123 5.89 3.98 -8.97
N ARG A 124 4.59 3.74 -9.18
CA ARG A 124 3.63 3.32 -8.15
C ARG A 124 3.75 1.84 -7.77
N GLY A 125 4.46 1.04 -8.56
CA GLY A 125 4.65 -0.39 -8.30
C GLY A 125 3.42 -1.25 -8.61
N PHE A 126 2.42 -0.71 -9.30
CA PHE A 126 1.25 -1.48 -9.74
C PHE A 126 1.53 -2.32 -10.98
N LEU A 127 2.40 -1.82 -11.87
CA LEU A 127 2.83 -2.51 -13.08
C LEU A 127 4.28 -2.96 -12.94
N ASP A 128 4.54 -4.21 -13.31
CA ASP A 128 5.90 -4.77 -13.31
C ASP A 128 6.71 -4.17 -14.46
N ILE A 129 7.96 -3.82 -14.17
CA ILE A 129 8.91 -3.33 -15.17
C ILE A 129 9.28 -4.50 -16.08
N SER A 130 9.04 -4.35 -17.39
CA SER A 130 9.36 -5.40 -18.35
C SER A 130 10.87 -5.52 -18.57
N ILE A 131 11.40 -6.73 -18.45
CA ILE A 131 12.81 -7.05 -18.79
C ILE A 131 13.13 -6.66 -20.23
N ARG A 132 12.14 -6.72 -21.15
CA ARG A 132 12.31 -6.32 -22.55
C ARG A 132 12.72 -4.85 -22.68
N HIS A 133 12.08 -3.95 -21.94
CA HIS A 133 12.44 -2.52 -21.94
C HIS A 133 13.86 -2.32 -21.42
N GLY A 134 14.24 -3.09 -20.38
CA GLY A 134 15.59 -3.05 -19.83
C GLY A 134 16.66 -3.42 -20.87
N LEU A 135 16.46 -4.55 -21.56
CA LEU A 135 17.35 -5.02 -22.62
C LEU A 135 17.42 -4.05 -23.81
N GLN A 136 16.29 -3.45 -24.20
CA GLN A 136 16.24 -2.45 -25.27
C GLN A 136 17.07 -1.21 -24.92
N ILE A 137 16.95 -0.68 -23.69
CA ILE A 137 17.75 0.46 -23.23
C ILE A 137 19.25 0.14 -23.29
N CYS A 138 19.66 -1.03 -22.77
CA CYS A 138 21.06 -1.47 -22.83
C CYS A 138 21.55 -1.56 -24.28
N ALA A 139 20.75 -2.13 -25.18
CA ALA A 139 21.10 -2.24 -26.60
C ALA A 139 21.22 -0.88 -27.29
N TYR A 140 20.29 0.05 -27.05
CA TYR A 140 20.35 1.40 -27.65
C TYR A 140 21.56 2.19 -27.16
N VAL A 141 21.89 2.11 -25.88
CA VAL A 141 23.07 2.79 -25.33
C VAL A 141 24.35 2.17 -25.89
N PHE A 142 24.43 0.85 -25.99
CA PHE A 142 25.55 0.17 -26.65
C PHE A 142 25.73 0.58 -28.12
N LEU A 143 24.65 0.60 -28.90
CA LEU A 143 24.70 1.04 -30.30
C LEU A 143 25.15 2.50 -30.42
N LEU A 144 24.65 3.37 -29.54
CA LEU A 144 25.07 4.77 -29.48
C LEU A 144 26.58 4.88 -29.23
N ARG A 145 27.13 4.11 -28.27
CA ARG A 145 28.57 4.09 -27.98
C ARG A 145 29.40 3.68 -29.20
N LEU A 146 29.00 2.61 -29.89
CA LEU A 146 29.70 2.14 -31.08
C LEU A 146 29.71 3.19 -32.21
N VAL A 147 28.57 3.85 -32.46
CA VAL A 147 28.44 4.87 -33.50
C VAL A 147 29.32 6.08 -33.19
N ILE A 148 29.28 6.58 -31.95
CA ILE A 148 30.08 7.74 -31.53
C ILE A 148 31.58 7.42 -31.65
N TYR A 149 32.02 6.27 -31.14
CA TYR A 149 33.42 5.89 -31.22
C TYR A 149 33.91 5.71 -32.67
N GLY A 150 33.12 5.03 -33.50
CA GLY A 150 33.44 4.84 -34.92
C GLY A 150 33.54 6.16 -35.67
N PHE A 151 32.70 7.14 -35.33
CA PHE A 151 32.76 8.49 -35.90
C PHE A 151 34.01 9.26 -35.46
N LEU A 152 34.35 9.23 -34.17
CA LEU A 152 35.48 9.99 -33.62
C LEU A 152 36.84 9.44 -34.05
N GLN A 153 37.00 8.12 -34.08
CA GLN A 153 38.28 7.46 -34.38
C GLN A 153 38.43 7.10 -35.86
N GLY A 154 37.37 7.28 -36.67
CA GLY A 154 37.34 6.94 -38.09
C GLY A 154 37.43 5.44 -38.42
N LYS A 155 37.65 4.58 -37.42
CA LYS A 155 37.67 3.12 -37.55
C LYS A 155 37.28 2.46 -36.23
N LEU A 156 36.61 1.32 -36.35
CA LEU A 156 36.29 0.44 -35.23
C LEU A 156 37.32 -0.68 -35.13
N THR A 157 37.97 -0.81 -33.98
CA THR A 157 38.98 -1.86 -33.72
C THR A 157 38.30 -3.09 -33.11
N TRP A 158 38.73 -4.30 -33.50
CA TRP A 158 38.15 -5.55 -32.98
C TRP A 158 38.23 -5.67 -31.45
N LEU A 159 39.36 -5.25 -30.84
CA LEU A 159 39.53 -5.26 -29.39
C LEU A 159 38.45 -4.42 -28.69
N TYR A 160 38.28 -3.17 -29.10
CA TYR A 160 37.24 -2.28 -28.57
C TYR A 160 35.83 -2.87 -28.73
N THR A 161 35.52 -3.55 -29.84
CA THR A 161 34.20 -4.18 -30.00
C THR A 161 33.96 -5.33 -29.03
N ILE A 162 35.00 -6.12 -28.75
CA ILE A 162 34.92 -7.22 -27.78
C ILE A 162 34.70 -6.66 -26.38
N ASP A 163 35.41 -5.59 -26.03
CA ASP A 163 35.30 -4.90 -24.75
C ASP A 163 33.89 -4.31 -24.54
N GLN A 164 33.32 -3.67 -25.57
CA GLN A 164 31.95 -3.15 -25.52
C GLN A 164 30.91 -4.26 -25.41
N LEU A 165 31.10 -5.41 -26.07
CA LEU A 165 30.20 -6.55 -25.95
C LEU A 165 30.24 -7.15 -24.54
N PHE A 166 31.43 -7.23 -23.94
CA PHE A 166 31.59 -7.65 -22.55
C PHE A 166 30.86 -6.70 -21.59
N MET A 167 31.03 -5.39 -21.76
CA MET A 167 30.34 -4.39 -20.94
C MET A 167 28.82 -4.42 -21.15
N LEU A 168 28.33 -4.64 -22.38
CA LEU A 168 26.91 -4.84 -22.65
C LEU A 168 26.35 -6.04 -21.90
N ALA A 169 27.08 -7.16 -21.87
CA ALA A 169 26.66 -8.37 -21.18
C ALA A 169 26.53 -8.11 -19.66
N ILE A 170 27.53 -7.46 -19.05
CA ILE A 170 27.49 -7.09 -17.63
C ILE A 170 26.36 -6.11 -17.35
N MET A 171 26.25 -5.02 -18.11
CA MET A 171 25.19 -4.02 -17.94
C MET A 171 23.80 -4.65 -18.04
N SER A 172 23.60 -5.53 -19.03
CA SER A 172 22.32 -6.22 -19.22
C SER A 172 22.02 -7.14 -18.04
N ALA A 173 23.00 -7.95 -17.59
CA ALA A 173 22.83 -8.84 -16.45
C ALA A 173 22.52 -8.06 -15.15
N THR A 174 23.29 -7.01 -14.85
CA THR A 174 23.07 -6.15 -13.68
C THR A 174 21.70 -5.49 -13.73
N PHE A 175 21.30 -4.97 -14.90
CA PHE A 175 20.00 -4.30 -15.00
C PHE A 175 18.83 -5.26 -14.89
N ILE A 176 18.94 -6.46 -15.45
CA ILE A 176 17.95 -7.54 -15.24
C ILE A 176 17.80 -7.85 -13.76
N ILE A 177 18.91 -8.01 -13.02
CA ILE A 177 18.87 -8.28 -11.58
C ILE A 177 18.17 -7.14 -10.83
N ILE A 178 18.48 -5.88 -11.14
CA ILE A 178 17.82 -4.72 -10.53
C ILE A 178 16.32 -4.71 -10.83
N ILE A 179 15.92 -4.98 -12.09
CA ILE A 179 14.51 -5.04 -12.49
C ILE A 179 13.77 -6.16 -11.73
N ILE A 180 14.36 -7.35 -11.64
CA ILE A 180 13.78 -8.49 -10.91
C ILE A 180 13.61 -8.12 -9.43
N MET A 181 14.64 -7.56 -8.81
CA MET A 181 14.63 -7.15 -7.40
C MET A 181 13.52 -6.12 -7.12
N VAL A 182 13.37 -5.11 -7.99
CA VAL A 182 12.34 -4.08 -7.84
C VAL A 182 10.94 -4.66 -8.02
N ASN A 183 10.74 -5.52 -9.02
CA ASN A 183 9.45 -6.17 -9.25
C ASN A 183 9.06 -7.11 -8.09
N ASP A 184 10.03 -7.82 -7.51
CA ASP A 184 9.77 -8.72 -6.38
C ASP A 184 9.35 -7.95 -5.11
N GLU A 185 10.01 -6.84 -4.79
CA GLU A 185 9.60 -5.98 -3.67
C GLU A 185 8.20 -5.39 -3.92
N ASN A 186 7.90 -4.93 -5.14
CA ASN A 186 6.56 -4.43 -5.49
C ASN A 186 5.49 -5.53 -5.39
N LYS A 187 5.81 -6.77 -5.75
CA LYS A 187 4.92 -7.93 -5.59
C LYS A 187 4.69 -8.25 -4.11
N SER A 188 5.74 -8.28 -3.31
CA SER A 188 5.68 -8.50 -1.86
C SER A 188 4.79 -7.46 -1.19
N TRP A 189 4.95 -6.18 -1.54
CA TRP A 189 4.11 -5.09 -1.03
C TRP A 189 2.64 -5.25 -1.41
N ARG A 190 2.33 -5.59 -2.68
CA ARG A 190 0.95 -5.84 -3.14
C ARG A 190 0.30 -7.01 -2.39
N LEU A 191 1.04 -8.11 -2.20
CA LEU A 191 0.55 -9.27 -1.46
C LEU A 191 0.31 -8.94 0.01
N GLN A 192 1.23 -8.22 0.65
CA GLN A 192 1.06 -7.76 2.02
C GLN A 192 -0.21 -6.90 2.15
N ARG A 193 -0.42 -5.96 1.23
CA ARG A 193 -1.61 -5.10 1.24
C ARG A 193 -2.90 -5.89 1.07
N GLN A 194 -2.91 -6.89 0.19
CA GLN A 194 -4.06 -7.78 0.01
C GLN A 194 -4.34 -8.60 1.27
N MET A 195 -3.30 -9.16 1.90
CA MET A 195 -3.43 -9.87 3.16
C MET A 195 -3.95 -8.96 4.28
N GLU A 196 -3.50 -7.71 4.37
CA GLU A 196 -4.02 -6.73 5.32
C GLU A 196 -5.51 -6.44 5.09
N LEU A 197 -5.93 -6.21 3.85
CA LEU A 197 -7.34 -5.98 3.52
C LEU A 197 -8.20 -7.19 3.87
N GLN A 198 -7.76 -8.39 3.51
CA GLN A 198 -8.45 -9.64 3.87
C GLN A 198 -8.48 -9.87 5.39
N ALA A 199 -7.41 -9.51 6.09
CA ALA A 199 -7.32 -9.66 7.55
C ALA A 199 -8.14 -8.62 8.31
N ASN A 200 -8.53 -7.51 7.67
CA ASN A 200 -9.24 -6.39 8.30
C ASN A 200 -10.72 -6.30 7.91
N GLN A 201 -11.19 -7.13 6.97
CA GLN A 201 -12.59 -7.19 6.56
C GLN A 201 -13.20 -8.54 6.90
N ASP A 202 -14.50 -8.55 7.16
CA ASP A 202 -15.30 -9.76 7.26
C ASP A 202 -15.52 -10.36 5.87
N SER A 203 -15.31 -11.66 5.73
CA SER A 203 -15.34 -12.34 4.43
C SER A 203 -16.74 -12.38 3.81
N LEU A 204 -17.79 -12.41 4.65
CA LEU A 204 -19.19 -12.53 4.24
C LEU A 204 -19.80 -11.19 3.85
N THR A 205 -19.74 -10.21 4.76
CA THR A 205 -20.42 -8.89 4.66
C THR A 205 -19.55 -7.82 4.02
N LYS A 206 -18.23 -8.03 3.94
CA LYS A 206 -17.22 -7.03 3.51
C LYS A 206 -17.12 -5.78 4.40
N LEU A 207 -17.88 -5.72 5.49
CA LEU A 207 -17.65 -4.73 6.54
C LEU A 207 -16.27 -4.94 7.15
N PRO A 208 -15.68 -3.91 7.76
CA PRO A 208 -14.57 -4.08 8.68
C PRO A 208 -14.87 -5.19 9.70
N ASN A 209 -13.85 -5.94 10.11
CA ASN A 209 -13.99 -6.94 11.17
C ASN A 209 -13.55 -6.38 12.53
N LEU A 210 -13.80 -7.14 13.60
CA LEU A 210 -13.43 -6.74 14.96
C LEU A 210 -11.94 -6.38 15.10
N ARG A 211 -11.04 -7.11 14.44
CA ARG A 211 -9.59 -6.83 14.46
C ARG A 211 -9.27 -5.41 13.95
N SER A 212 -9.96 -4.95 12.92
CA SER A 212 -9.79 -3.60 12.37
C SER A 212 -10.49 -2.52 13.20
N PHE A 213 -11.62 -2.87 13.83
CA PHE A 213 -12.43 -1.96 14.62
C PHE A 213 -11.73 -1.50 15.91
N MET A 214 -11.17 -2.45 16.66
CA MET A 214 -10.56 -2.19 17.97
C MET A 214 -9.53 -1.04 17.97
N PRO A 215 -8.48 -1.02 17.10
CA PRO A 215 -7.50 0.07 17.11
C PRO A 215 -8.08 1.42 16.70
N ILE A 216 -9.12 1.45 15.85
CA ILE A 216 -9.78 2.69 15.44
C ILE A 216 -10.59 3.25 16.61
N ALA A 217 -11.40 2.42 17.25
CA ALA A 217 -12.19 2.81 18.41
C ALA A 217 -11.31 3.25 19.59
N ASP A 218 -10.19 2.54 19.85
CA ASP A 218 -9.26 2.90 20.91
C ASP A 218 -8.58 4.26 20.63
N ASN A 219 -8.15 4.49 19.39
CA ASN A 219 -7.57 5.77 18.99
C ASN A 219 -8.56 6.93 19.08
N GLU A 220 -9.83 6.72 18.74
CA GLU A 220 -10.86 7.76 18.86
C GLU A 220 -11.25 8.02 20.32
N LEU A 221 -11.36 6.98 21.14
CA LEU A 221 -11.58 7.09 22.59
C LEU A 221 -10.48 7.89 23.30
N ASN A 222 -9.23 7.76 22.85
CA ASN A 222 -8.10 8.53 23.37
C ASN A 222 -8.17 10.03 22.99
N LYS A 223 -8.91 10.40 21.95
CA LYS A 223 -9.01 11.79 21.47
C LYS A 223 -10.27 12.50 21.98
N ARG A 224 -11.37 11.78 22.13
CA ARG A 224 -12.69 12.33 22.43
C ARG A 224 -13.60 11.28 23.07
N ARG A 225 -14.72 11.74 23.61
CA ARG A 225 -15.79 10.84 24.03
C ARG A 225 -16.42 10.19 22.80
N ILE A 226 -16.74 8.92 22.92
CA ILE A 226 -17.36 8.10 21.89
C ILE A 226 -18.50 7.30 22.49
N SER A 227 -19.36 6.77 21.64
CA SER A 227 -20.37 5.78 21.97
C SER A 227 -20.17 4.51 21.17
N ILE A 228 -20.46 3.38 21.78
CA ILE A 228 -20.46 2.07 21.13
C ILE A 228 -21.90 1.56 21.08
N MET A 229 -22.31 1.05 19.93
CA MET A 229 -23.57 0.32 19.77
C MET A 229 -23.27 -1.13 19.39
N MET A 230 -23.75 -2.07 20.21
CA MET A 230 -23.81 -3.49 19.87
C MET A 230 -25.16 -3.75 19.22
N ILE A 231 -25.15 -4.34 18.03
CA ILE A 231 -26.32 -4.57 17.18
C ILE A 231 -26.40 -6.06 16.90
N ASP A 232 -27.56 -6.68 17.10
CA ASP A 232 -27.75 -8.10 16.82
C ASP A 232 -29.06 -8.33 16.07
N LEU A 233 -29.01 -9.26 15.11
CA LEU A 233 -30.14 -9.63 14.28
C LEU A 233 -31.09 -10.59 15.00
N ASP A 234 -32.31 -10.13 15.23
CA ASP A 234 -33.29 -10.87 16.02
C ASP A 234 -33.73 -12.17 15.34
N ASN A 235 -33.74 -13.26 16.10
CA ASN A 235 -34.21 -14.58 15.65
C ASN A 235 -33.43 -15.15 14.45
N PHE A 236 -32.18 -14.72 14.21
CA PHE A 236 -31.39 -15.19 13.06
C PHE A 236 -31.22 -16.71 13.02
N LYS A 237 -31.06 -17.36 14.18
CA LYS A 237 -31.05 -18.83 14.25
C LYS A 237 -32.35 -19.46 13.71
N GLN A 238 -33.51 -18.93 14.09
CA GLN A 238 -34.80 -19.45 13.59
C GLN A 238 -34.92 -19.24 12.07
N TYR A 239 -34.43 -18.11 11.57
CA TYR A 239 -34.36 -17.86 10.14
C TYR A 239 -33.47 -18.88 9.42
N ASN A 240 -32.28 -19.17 9.96
CA ASN A 240 -31.39 -20.22 9.43
C ASN A 240 -32.02 -21.60 9.48
N ASP A 241 -32.70 -21.95 10.56
CA ASP A 241 -33.36 -23.25 10.71
C ASP A 241 -34.50 -23.43 9.69
N GLN A 242 -35.16 -22.34 9.29
CA GLN A 242 -36.26 -22.35 8.33
C GLN A 242 -35.81 -22.30 6.86
N PHE A 243 -34.82 -21.46 6.53
CA PHE A 243 -34.43 -21.15 5.15
C PHE A 243 -33.04 -21.68 4.76
N GLY A 244 -32.28 -22.18 5.74
CA GLY A 244 -30.92 -22.67 5.56
C GLY A 244 -29.85 -21.59 5.66
N HIS A 245 -28.61 -22.01 5.95
CA HIS A 245 -27.49 -21.11 6.18
C HIS A 245 -27.12 -20.21 4.99
N LEU A 246 -27.35 -20.65 3.75
CA LEU A 246 -27.05 -19.84 2.56
C LEU A 246 -27.96 -18.60 2.48
N GLU A 247 -29.23 -18.74 2.84
CA GLU A 247 -30.18 -17.63 2.92
C GLU A 247 -29.86 -16.71 4.10
N GLY A 248 -29.44 -17.28 5.24
CA GLY A 248 -28.97 -16.48 6.38
C GLY A 248 -27.72 -15.66 6.05
N ASP A 249 -26.77 -16.25 5.31
CA ASP A 249 -25.60 -15.55 4.80
C ASP A 249 -25.98 -14.38 3.88
N GLN A 250 -26.99 -14.57 3.03
CA GLN A 250 -27.53 -13.50 2.20
C GLN A 250 -28.19 -12.41 3.05
N LEU A 251 -29.02 -12.79 4.04
CA LEU A 251 -29.65 -11.86 4.96
C LEU A 251 -28.63 -10.99 5.70
N LEU A 252 -27.52 -11.57 6.18
CA LEU A 252 -26.44 -10.82 6.82
C LEU A 252 -25.80 -9.78 5.90
N ARG A 253 -25.61 -10.11 4.61
CA ARG A 253 -25.10 -9.13 3.61
C ARG A 253 -26.09 -8.00 3.35
N GLU A 254 -27.38 -8.32 3.30
CA GLU A 254 -28.42 -7.31 3.08
C GLU A 254 -28.54 -6.38 4.29
N VAL A 255 -28.56 -6.92 5.51
CA VAL A 255 -28.59 -6.14 6.76
C VAL A 255 -27.33 -5.29 6.90
N SER A 256 -26.15 -5.83 6.63
CA SER A 256 -24.90 -5.06 6.69
C SER A 256 -24.92 -3.87 5.73
N THR A 257 -25.49 -4.07 4.54
CA THR A 257 -25.66 -3.01 3.54
C THR A 257 -26.64 -1.95 4.03
N VAL A 258 -27.79 -2.35 4.60
CA VAL A 258 -28.77 -1.40 5.15
C VAL A 258 -28.15 -0.57 6.27
N LEU A 259 -27.47 -1.20 7.23
CA LEU A 259 -26.80 -0.49 8.32
C LEU A 259 -25.76 0.50 7.79
N GLN A 260 -24.87 0.05 6.90
CA GLN A 260 -23.81 0.89 6.33
C GLN A 260 -24.34 2.15 5.61
N HIS A 261 -25.51 2.07 4.96
CA HIS A 261 -26.10 3.23 4.27
C HIS A 261 -26.79 4.23 5.19
N HIS A 262 -27.13 3.83 6.43
CA HIS A 262 -27.91 4.66 7.36
C HIS A 262 -27.11 5.19 8.55
N ILE A 263 -25.85 4.77 8.71
CA ILE A 263 -24.95 5.37 9.69
C ILE A 263 -24.49 6.77 9.26
N GLN A 264 -23.99 7.58 10.21
CA GLN A 264 -23.43 8.89 9.89
C GLN A 264 -22.06 8.74 9.22
N GLU A 265 -21.63 9.73 8.44
CA GLU A 265 -20.36 9.68 7.67
C GLU A 265 -19.13 9.51 8.57
N GLN A 266 -19.17 10.07 9.78
CA GLN A 266 -18.12 9.97 10.79
C GLN A 266 -18.16 8.70 11.64
N ASP A 267 -19.21 7.88 11.51
CA ASP A 267 -19.35 6.64 12.28
C ASP A 267 -18.58 5.49 11.62
N TYR A 268 -18.24 4.47 12.40
CA TYR A 268 -17.52 3.30 11.91
C TYR A 268 -18.19 2.01 12.33
N ILE A 269 -18.67 1.23 11.36
CA ILE A 269 -19.35 -0.06 11.59
C ILE A 269 -18.43 -1.23 11.23
N ALA A 270 -18.52 -2.30 12.03
CA ALA A 270 -17.84 -3.56 11.79
C ALA A 270 -18.77 -4.75 12.10
N ARG A 271 -18.47 -5.92 11.53
CA ARG A 271 -19.07 -7.18 12.00
C ARG A 271 -18.30 -7.66 13.22
N TYR A 272 -19.00 -7.85 14.33
CA TYR A 272 -18.42 -8.31 15.58
C TYR A 272 -18.16 -9.82 15.52
N GLY A 273 -19.15 -10.59 15.08
CA GLY A 273 -19.08 -12.03 14.86
C GLY A 273 -20.49 -12.64 14.73
N GLY A 274 -20.64 -13.77 14.05
CA GLY A 274 -21.96 -14.41 13.91
C GLY A 274 -23.01 -13.45 13.30
N GLU A 275 -24.08 -13.18 14.04
CA GLU A 275 -25.18 -12.26 13.67
C GLU A 275 -25.04 -10.86 14.27
N GLU A 276 -23.90 -10.55 14.87
CA GLU A 276 -23.62 -9.34 15.63
C GLU A 276 -22.76 -8.34 14.84
N PHE A 277 -23.10 -7.06 14.97
CA PHE A 277 -22.40 -5.90 14.45
C PHE A 277 -22.05 -4.95 15.59
N ILE A 278 -21.00 -4.16 15.38
CA ILE A 278 -20.55 -3.14 16.33
C ILE A 278 -20.38 -1.82 15.60
N LEU A 279 -20.88 -0.74 16.20
CA LEU A 279 -20.81 0.61 15.67
C LEU A 279 -20.10 1.53 16.65
N LEU A 280 -19.13 2.29 16.15
CA LEU A 280 -18.50 3.41 16.82
C LEU A 280 -19.16 4.70 16.34
N SER A 281 -19.59 5.55 17.27
CA SER A 281 -20.08 6.90 16.97
C SER A 281 -19.40 7.96 17.82
N THR A 282 -19.24 9.16 17.27
CA THR A 282 -18.78 10.34 18.01
C THR A 282 -19.92 11.09 18.69
N GLU A 283 -21.18 10.70 18.43
CA GLU A 283 -22.33 11.21 19.19
C GLU A 283 -22.30 10.65 20.60
N THR A 284 -22.63 11.48 21.60
CA THR A 284 -22.59 11.13 23.02
C THR A 284 -23.81 11.63 23.80
N ASP A 285 -24.66 12.46 23.19
CA ASP A 285 -25.90 12.93 23.78
C ASP A 285 -26.91 11.77 23.88
N PRO A 286 -27.39 11.42 25.09
CA PRO A 286 -28.29 10.28 25.29
C PRO A 286 -29.59 10.34 24.48
N LEU A 287 -30.18 11.53 24.33
CA LEU A 287 -31.42 11.71 23.56
C LEU A 287 -31.19 11.43 22.08
N THR A 288 -30.11 11.97 21.54
CA THR A 288 -29.72 11.79 20.13
C THR A 288 -29.36 10.33 19.84
N LEU A 289 -28.63 9.68 20.75
CA LEU A 289 -28.29 8.25 20.64
C LEU A 289 -29.54 7.35 20.67
N ASN A 290 -30.52 7.66 21.54
CA ASN A 290 -31.77 6.92 21.61
C ASN A 290 -32.57 7.02 20.29
N LEU A 291 -32.67 8.24 19.74
CA LEU A 291 -33.28 8.46 18.42
C LEU A 291 -32.51 7.76 17.31
N TYR A 292 -31.19 7.75 17.38
CA TYR A 292 -30.34 7.08 16.41
C TYR A 292 -30.53 5.56 16.44
N GLY A 293 -30.50 4.94 17.62
CA GLY A 293 -30.78 3.51 17.78
C GLY A 293 -32.17 3.13 17.24
N LYS A 294 -33.22 3.88 17.62
CA LYS A 294 -34.58 3.67 17.11
C LYS A 294 -34.66 3.79 15.59
N ARG A 295 -34.00 4.78 15.01
CA ARG A 295 -33.91 4.95 13.56
C ARG A 295 -33.29 3.71 12.91
N LEU A 296 -32.15 3.22 13.42
CA LEU A 296 -31.51 2.03 12.85
C LEU A 296 -32.42 0.79 12.92
N CYS A 297 -33.12 0.56 14.03
CA CYS A 297 -34.14 -0.50 14.13
C CYS A 297 -35.26 -0.34 13.09
N SER A 298 -35.76 0.89 12.88
CA SER A 298 -36.86 1.15 11.96
C SER A 298 -36.44 0.95 10.50
N VAL A 299 -35.29 1.48 10.05
CA VAL A 299 -34.84 1.29 8.66
C VAL A 299 -34.50 -0.16 8.33
N VAL A 300 -33.98 -0.95 9.29
CA VAL A 300 -33.83 -2.39 9.08
C VAL A 300 -35.21 -3.01 8.88
N THR A 301 -36.15 -2.80 9.79
CA THR A 301 -37.51 -3.36 9.69
C THR A 301 -38.20 -3.00 8.37
N GLU A 302 -38.15 -1.72 7.98
CA GLU A 302 -38.75 -1.19 6.75
C GLU A 302 -38.12 -1.75 5.48
N SER A 303 -36.80 -1.98 5.48
CA SER A 303 -36.09 -2.50 4.30
C SER A 303 -36.48 -3.93 3.92
N PHE A 304 -37.07 -4.69 4.84
CA PHE A 304 -37.46 -6.09 4.62
C PHE A 304 -38.98 -6.31 4.61
N LEU A 305 -39.78 -5.34 5.06
CA LEU A 305 -41.23 -5.41 5.20
C LEU A 305 -42.00 -5.79 3.91
N HIS A 306 -41.43 -5.59 2.71
CA HIS A 306 -42.12 -5.84 1.42
C HIS A 306 -41.35 -6.77 0.49
N LYS A 307 -40.30 -7.42 0.99
CA LYS A 307 -39.56 -8.39 0.20
C LYS A 307 -40.27 -9.75 0.30
N ARG A 308 -40.77 -10.25 -0.84
CA ARG A 308 -41.51 -11.54 -0.97
C ARG A 308 -40.89 -12.74 -0.26
N HIS A 309 -39.59 -12.73 0.01
CA HIS A 309 -38.88 -13.83 0.69
C HIS A 309 -38.99 -13.78 2.23
N TYR A 310 -39.54 -12.70 2.82
CA TYR A 310 -39.56 -12.47 4.27
C TYR A 310 -40.97 -12.33 4.87
N ASP A 311 -42.04 -12.62 4.10
CA ASP A 311 -43.44 -12.39 4.48
C ASP A 311 -43.92 -13.16 5.74
N GLN A 312 -43.13 -14.11 6.25
CA GLN A 312 -43.51 -14.96 7.39
C GLN A 312 -42.92 -14.50 8.74
N SER A 313 -41.88 -13.67 8.76
CA SER A 313 -41.31 -13.14 10.00
C SER A 313 -40.58 -11.82 9.72
N PRO A 314 -40.90 -10.72 10.44
CA PRO A 314 -40.22 -9.45 10.24
C PRO A 314 -38.75 -9.58 10.62
N ILE A 315 -37.86 -9.09 9.74
CA ILE A 315 -36.44 -8.96 10.04
C ILE A 315 -36.23 -7.70 10.88
N THR A 316 -35.76 -7.87 12.12
CA THR A 316 -35.53 -6.78 13.07
C THR A 316 -34.17 -6.90 13.72
N VAL A 317 -33.67 -5.80 14.29
CA VAL A 317 -32.43 -5.79 15.08
C VAL A 317 -32.70 -5.22 16.47
N SER A 318 -32.01 -5.77 17.45
CA SER A 318 -31.92 -5.20 18.79
C SER A 318 -30.58 -4.48 18.94
N ILE A 319 -30.57 -3.36 19.67
CA ILE A 319 -29.38 -2.51 19.84
C ILE A 319 -29.13 -2.22 21.33
N GLY A 320 -27.90 -2.33 21.77
CA GLY A 320 -27.42 -1.86 23.07
C GLY A 320 -26.39 -0.76 22.91
N ILE A 321 -26.52 0.32 23.67
CA ILE A 321 -25.70 1.52 23.51
C ILE A 321 -25.00 1.85 24.84
N SER A 322 -23.69 2.09 24.81
CA SER A 322 -22.95 2.68 25.93
C SER A 322 -22.09 3.86 25.45
N THR A 323 -21.92 4.84 26.32
CA THR A 323 -21.20 6.09 26.07
C THR A 323 -20.03 6.22 27.04
N ALA A 324 -18.85 6.63 26.54
CA ALA A 324 -17.70 6.94 27.39
C ALA A 324 -17.96 8.19 28.24
N VAL A 325 -18.34 8.01 29.51
CA VAL A 325 -18.72 9.11 30.42
C VAL A 325 -17.51 9.92 30.93
N ALA A 326 -16.31 9.33 30.95
CA ALA A 326 -15.11 9.93 31.53
C ALA A 326 -13.84 9.71 30.68
N PRO A 327 -12.78 10.53 30.86
CA PRO A 327 -11.44 10.19 30.38
C PRO A 327 -10.97 8.87 31.01
N GLN A 328 -10.18 8.08 30.27
CA GLN A 328 -9.55 6.82 30.72
C GLN A 328 -10.48 5.60 30.87
N VAL A 329 -11.67 5.63 30.29
CA VAL A 329 -12.50 4.41 30.21
C VAL A 329 -11.83 3.41 29.25
N ASN A 330 -11.80 2.14 29.63
CA ASN A 330 -11.28 1.07 28.78
C ASN A 330 -12.31 0.74 27.69
N LEU A 331 -11.89 0.68 26.42
CA LEU A 331 -12.78 0.33 25.31
C LEU A 331 -13.53 -0.99 25.55
N THR A 332 -12.87 -2.00 26.11
CA THR A 332 -13.49 -3.30 26.43
C THR A 332 -14.64 -3.15 27.42
N GLN A 333 -14.54 -2.21 28.37
CA GLN A 333 -15.61 -1.93 29.33
C GLN A 333 -16.83 -1.31 28.64
N ILE A 334 -16.63 -0.36 27.73
CA ILE A 334 -17.72 0.28 26.98
C ILE A 334 -18.43 -0.74 26.10
N ILE A 335 -17.67 -1.62 25.43
CA ILE A 335 -18.24 -2.73 24.64
C ILE A 335 -19.06 -3.67 25.53
N TYR A 336 -18.55 -4.02 26.71
CA TYR A 336 -19.27 -4.87 27.66
C TYR A 336 -20.59 -4.21 28.13
N GLU A 337 -20.58 -2.92 28.44
CA GLU A 337 -21.79 -2.18 28.82
C GLU A 337 -22.81 -2.11 27.68
N ALA A 338 -22.35 -1.90 26.45
CA ALA A 338 -23.22 -1.94 25.27
C ALA A 338 -23.82 -3.35 25.06
N ASP A 339 -23.06 -4.41 25.31
CA ASP A 339 -23.56 -5.79 25.27
C ASP A 339 -24.63 -6.06 26.35
N GLN A 340 -24.45 -5.57 27.57
CA GLN A 340 -25.47 -5.64 28.63
C GLN A 340 -26.76 -4.90 28.23
N ALA A 341 -26.64 -3.75 27.58
CA ALA A 341 -27.78 -3.02 27.05
C ALA A 341 -28.48 -3.76 25.90
N LEU A 342 -27.71 -4.44 25.05
CA LEU A 342 -28.25 -5.26 23.96
C LEU A 342 -29.04 -6.44 24.52
N TYR A 343 -28.51 -7.08 25.57
CA TYR A 343 -29.21 -8.13 26.30
C TYR A 343 -30.56 -7.63 26.85
N ALA A 344 -30.59 -6.43 27.44
CA ALA A 344 -31.83 -5.80 27.91
C ALA A 344 -32.84 -5.57 26.76
N SER A 345 -32.39 -5.05 25.61
CA SER A 345 -33.22 -4.88 24.41
C SER A 345 -33.85 -6.21 23.97
N LYS A 346 -33.06 -7.29 23.90
CA LYS A 346 -33.55 -8.62 23.54
C LYS A 346 -34.60 -9.17 24.51
N HIS A 347 -34.50 -8.85 25.81
CA HIS A 347 -35.47 -9.29 26.83
C HIS A 347 -36.71 -8.40 26.92
N SER A 348 -36.64 -7.18 26.41
CA SER A 348 -37.75 -6.22 26.41
C SER A 348 -38.73 -6.37 25.23
N GLY A 349 -38.59 -7.44 24.43
CA GLY A 349 -39.44 -7.72 23.29
C GLY A 349 -38.76 -7.60 21.93
N LYS A 350 -37.44 -7.36 21.89
CA LYS A 350 -36.63 -7.20 20.67
C LYS A 350 -37.03 -5.99 19.83
N ASN A 351 -36.43 -5.80 18.65
CA ASN A 351 -36.69 -4.67 17.75
C ASN A 351 -36.65 -3.29 18.45
N CYS A 352 -35.66 -3.08 19.32
CA CYS A 352 -35.53 -1.86 20.09
C CYS A 352 -34.07 -1.57 20.45
N SER A 353 -33.83 -0.32 20.88
CA SER A 353 -32.54 0.13 21.38
C SER A 353 -32.63 0.51 22.86
N THR A 354 -31.63 0.13 23.65
CA THR A 354 -31.52 0.47 25.07
C THR A 354 -30.18 1.15 25.33
N LEU A 355 -30.18 2.24 26.11
CA LEU A 355 -28.95 2.82 26.64
C LEU A 355 -28.57 2.12 27.94
N TYR A 356 -27.28 1.88 28.16
CA TYR A 356 -26.77 1.24 29.37
C TYR A 356 -27.17 1.99 30.65
N GLU A 357 -27.20 3.33 30.58
CA GLU A 357 -27.62 4.20 31.69
C GLU A 357 -29.09 3.99 32.10
N ASP A 358 -29.95 3.52 31.18
CA ASP A 358 -31.37 3.26 31.43
C ASP A 358 -31.61 1.89 32.09
N ILE A 359 -30.57 1.04 32.22
CA ILE A 359 -30.71 -0.29 32.81
C ILE A 359 -30.80 -0.16 34.35
N PRO A 360 -31.87 -0.69 34.99
CA PRO A 360 -32.01 -0.64 36.44
C PRO A 360 -30.83 -1.31 37.16
N VAL A 361 -30.30 -0.63 38.18
CA VAL A 361 -29.07 -1.01 38.91
C VAL A 361 -29.07 -2.44 39.49
N GLY A 362 -30.26 -3.07 39.63
CA GLY A 362 -30.41 -4.45 40.10
C GLY A 362 -29.99 -5.55 39.12
N ASN A 363 -29.78 -5.25 37.83
CA ASN A 363 -29.41 -6.25 36.81
C ASN A 363 -27.91 -6.25 36.44
N HIS A 364 -27.10 -5.29 36.90
CA HIS A 364 -25.68 -5.16 36.55
C HIS A 364 -24.74 -6.24 37.13
N LYS A 365 -25.27 -7.23 37.87
CA LYS A 365 -24.48 -8.21 38.65
C LYS A 365 -24.78 -9.68 38.39
N LYS A 366 -25.55 -10.03 37.37
CA LYS A 366 -25.70 -11.44 36.98
C LYS A 366 -24.84 -11.70 35.76
N ASN A 367 -23.82 -12.54 35.96
CA ASN A 367 -22.88 -13.10 34.97
C ASN A 367 -21.50 -12.42 34.97
N ALA A 368 -20.80 -12.61 36.09
CA ALA A 368 -19.34 -12.75 36.10
C ALA A 368 -18.99 -14.24 36.09
#